data_AF-L1Q7Q9-F1
#
_entry.id   AF-L1Q7Q9-F1
#
_cell.length_a   1.000
_cell.length_b   1.000
_cell.length_c   1.000
_cell.angle_alpha   90.00
_cell.angle_beta   90.00
_cell.angle_gamma   90.00
#
_symmetry.space_group_name_H-M   'P 1'
#
loop_
_entity.id
_entity.type
_entity.pdbx_description
1 polymer ?
#
loop_
_entity_poly.entity_id
_entity_poly.type
_entity_poly.pdbx_seq_one_letter_code
_entity_poly.pdbx_strand_id
1 'polypeptide(L)'
;MKFIASISLIAVFIFGIIKMREASSEIKSIWFRELSNSNKLKVTSKVKESWKKTIILLAITIAAMLIIISLFIGKTHNNDNLVSIVMLIVSIIVLFFIIYYNKKFKKELNNFKNQI
;
A
#
# COMPACT_ATOMS: atom_id res chain seq x y z
N MET A 1 -21.62 10.43 4.46
CA MET A 1 -20.61 9.82 3.55
C MET A 1 -19.17 10.20 3.90
N LYS A 2 -18.89 11.47 4.27
CA LYS A 2 -17.54 11.93 4.69
C LYS A 2 -16.84 11.00 5.70
N PHE A 3 -17.50 10.65 6.81
CA PHE A 3 -16.95 9.73 7.82
C PHE A 3 -16.58 8.34 7.27
N ILE A 4 -17.43 7.78 6.41
CA ILE A 4 -17.20 6.46 5.79
C ILE A 4 -15.97 6.54 4.88
N ALA A 5 -15.83 7.61 4.10
CA ALA A 5 -14.65 7.87 3.27
C ALA A 5 -13.39 8.03 4.11
N SER A 6 -13.44 8.77 5.23
CA SER A 6 -12.32 8.91 6.17
C SER A 6 -11.86 7.55 6.71
N ILE A 7 -12.79 6.74 7.23
CA ILE A 7 -12.49 5.42 7.80
C ILE A 7 -11.89 4.50 6.72
N SER A 8 -12.45 4.52 5.51
CA SER A 8 -11.94 3.73 4.38
C SER A 8 -10.50 4.10 4.04
N LEU A 9 -10.18 5.39 3.89
CA LEU A 9 -8.83 5.84 3.58
C LEU A 9 -7.83 5.47 4.68
N ILE A 10 -8.22 5.63 5.95
CA ILE A 10 -7.38 5.24 7.11
C ILE A 10 -7.08 3.75 7.08
N ALA A 11 -8.08 2.91 6.83
CA ALA A 11 -7.91 1.47 6.73
C ALA A 11 -6.94 1.09 5.59
N VAL A 12 -7.09 1.69 4.41
CA VAL A 12 -6.19 1.45 3.26
C VAL A 12 -4.76 1.91 3.55
N PHE A 13 -4.60 3.04 4.23
CA PHE A 13 -3.30 3.56 4.63
C PHE A 13 -2.57 2.60 5.59
N ILE A 14 -3.24 2.18 6.66
CA ILE A 14 -2.70 1.21 7.63
C ILE A 14 -2.35 -0.11 6.93
N PHE A 15 -3.24 -0.59 6.05
CA PHE A 15 -3.01 -1.80 5.29
C PHE A 15 -1.74 -1.72 4.41
N GLY A 16 -1.51 -0.59 3.74
CA GLY A 16 -0.29 -0.38 2.96
C GLY A 16 0.98 -0.41 3.82
N ILE A 17 0.97 0.21 5.01
CA ILE A 17 2.08 0.12 5.97
C ILE A 17 2.33 -1.32 6.40
N ILE A 18 1.27 -2.07 6.72
CA ILE A 18 1.38 -3.49 7.09
C ILE A 18 2.06 -4.29 5.95
N LYS A 19 1.68 -4.04 4.69
CA LYS A 19 2.30 -4.73 3.54
C LYS A 19 3.77 -4.38 3.33
N MET A 20 4.17 -3.13 3.58
CA MET A 20 5.59 -2.76 3.59
C MET A 20 6.36 -3.49 4.69
N ARG A 21 5.79 -3.58 5.90
CA ARG A 21 6.39 -4.32 7.02
C ARG A 21 6.52 -5.81 6.73
N GLU A 22 5.50 -6.43 6.16
CA GLU A 22 5.55 -7.83 5.69
C GLU A 22 6.72 -8.01 4.71
N ALA A 23 6.83 -7.15 3.69
CA ALA A 23 7.94 -7.22 2.73
C ALA A 23 9.32 -7.11 3.41
N SER A 24 9.47 -6.25 4.41
CA SER A 24 10.74 -6.12 5.16
C SER A 24 11.04 -7.28 6.09
N SER A 25 10.04 -8.04 6.53
CA SER A 25 10.28 -9.24 7.33
C SER A 25 10.94 -10.35 6.51
N GLU A 26 10.73 -10.37 5.19
CA GLU A 26 11.31 -11.39 4.30
C GLU A 26 12.84 -11.35 4.27
N ILE A 27 13.47 -10.17 4.34
CA ILE A 27 14.94 -10.04 4.43
C ILE A 27 15.51 -10.37 5.83
N LYS A 28 14.65 -10.51 6.84
CA LYS A 28 15.04 -10.92 8.21
C LYS A 28 14.82 -12.40 8.47
N SER A 29 14.18 -13.10 7.54
CA SER A 29 13.80 -14.49 7.64
C SER A 29 15.00 -15.45 7.61
N ILE A 30 14.78 -16.68 8.06
CA ILE A 30 15.79 -17.75 8.02
C ILE A 30 16.13 -18.11 6.58
N TRP A 31 15.14 -18.33 5.73
CA TRP A 31 15.34 -18.70 4.32
C TRP A 31 16.18 -17.66 3.56
N PHE A 32 16.04 -16.36 3.87
CA PHE A 32 16.86 -15.33 3.25
C PHE A 32 18.35 -15.48 3.59
N ARG A 33 18.68 -15.98 4.78
CA ARG A 33 20.08 -16.20 5.21
C ARG A 33 20.73 -17.35 4.43
N GLU A 34 19.95 -18.34 4.01
CA GLU A 34 20.40 -19.53 3.27
C GLU A 34 20.65 -19.23 1.79
N LEU A 35 20.14 -18.12 1.26
CA LEU A 35 20.40 -17.71 -0.13
C LEU A 35 21.88 -17.38 -0.40
N SER A 36 22.29 -17.63 -1.65
CA SER A 36 23.54 -17.12 -2.20
C SER A 36 23.59 -15.58 -2.20
N ASN A 37 24.79 -15.00 -2.15
CA ASN A 37 24.95 -13.53 -2.12
C ASN A 37 24.30 -12.83 -3.34
N SER A 38 24.36 -13.45 -4.52
CA SER A 38 23.71 -12.91 -5.72
C SER A 38 22.18 -12.88 -5.60
N ASN A 39 21.58 -13.92 -5.00
CA ASN A 39 20.14 -13.98 -4.76
C ASN A 39 19.69 -13.06 -3.62
N LYS A 40 20.50 -12.88 -2.56
CA LYS A 40 20.23 -11.91 -1.48
C LYS A 40 20.10 -10.49 -2.01
N LEU A 41 20.99 -10.09 -2.93
CA LEU A 41 20.92 -8.77 -3.58
C LEU A 41 19.63 -8.60 -4.39
N LYS A 42 19.24 -9.62 -5.18
CA LYS A 42 18.00 -9.61 -5.97
C LYS A 42 16.75 -9.53 -5.09
N VAL A 43 16.68 -10.32 -4.01
CA VAL A 43 15.53 -10.28 -3.09
C VAL A 43 15.44 -8.92 -2.40
N THR A 44 16.58 -8.35 -1.98
CA THR A 44 16.62 -7.02 -1.36
C THR A 44 16.16 -5.93 -2.34
N SER A 45 16.58 -5.98 -3.60
CA SER A 45 16.12 -5.04 -4.62
C SER A 45 14.61 -5.16 -4.88
N LYS A 46 14.06 -6.39 -4.84
CA LYS A 46 12.61 -6.62 -4.97
C LYS A 46 11.81 -6.08 -3.80
N VAL A 47 12.31 -6.23 -2.58
CA VAL A 47 11.71 -5.63 -1.38
C VAL A 47 11.68 -4.11 -1.50
N LYS A 48 12.79 -3.49 -1.94
CA LYS A 48 12.87 -2.04 -2.19
C LYS A 48 11.92 -1.59 -3.29
N GLU A 49 11.78 -2.36 -4.37
CA GLU A 49 10.82 -2.07 -5.44
C GLU A 49 9.36 -2.10 -4.94
N SER A 50 9.01 -3.11 -4.14
CA SER A 50 7.70 -3.24 -3.49
C SER A 50 7.41 -2.05 -2.56
N TRP A 51 8.40 -1.65 -1.76
CA TRP A 51 8.34 -0.45 -0.93
C TRP A 51 8.07 0.81 -1.73
N LYS A 52 8.83 1.05 -2.82
CA LYS A 52 8.68 2.25 -3.65
C LYS A 52 7.25 2.36 -4.21
N LYS A 53 6.70 1.26 -4.74
CA LYS A 53 5.31 1.23 -5.27
C LYS A 53 4.28 1.52 -4.18
N THR A 54 4.46 0.93 -2.99
CA THR A 54 3.53 1.11 -1.88
C THR A 54 3.58 2.54 -1.33
N ILE A 55 4.76 3.16 -1.22
CA ILE A 55 4.91 4.56 -0.79
C ILE A 55 4.17 5.52 -1.73
N ILE A 56 4.28 5.32 -3.05
CA ILE A 56 3.57 6.16 -4.04
C ILE A 56 2.05 6.07 -3.82
N LEU A 57 1.53 4.85 -3.61
CA LEU A 57 0.11 4.63 -3.33
C LEU A 57 -0.32 5.27 -2.01
N LEU A 58 0.50 5.17 -0.96
CA LEU A 58 0.25 5.82 0.32
C LEU A 58 0.25 7.35 0.22
N ALA A 59 1.11 7.94 -0.62
CA ALA A 59 1.12 9.37 -0.87
C ALA A 59 -0.20 9.85 -1.51
N ILE A 60 -0.75 9.08 -2.46
CA ILE A 60 -2.08 9.34 -3.04
C ILE A 60 -3.16 9.26 -1.95
N THR A 61 -3.09 8.25 -1.07
CA THR A 61 -4.03 8.13 0.06
C THR A 61 -3.95 9.32 1.00
N ILE A 62 -2.74 9.81 1.34
CA ILE A 62 -2.55 11.01 2.17
C ILE A 62 -3.17 12.24 1.49
N ALA A 63 -2.93 12.43 0.19
CA ALA A 63 -3.54 13.53 -0.56
C ALA A 63 -5.07 13.46 -0.51
N ALA A 64 -5.66 12.27 -0.69
CA ALA A 64 -7.10 12.06 -0.57
C ALA A 64 -7.62 12.35 0.86
N MET A 65 -6.86 11.97 1.90
CA MET A 65 -7.19 12.29 3.29
C MET A 65 -7.23 13.81 3.53
N LEU A 66 -6.26 14.57 3.01
CA LEU A 66 -6.23 16.03 3.14
C LEU A 66 -7.46 16.68 2.50
N ILE A 67 -7.90 16.18 1.34
CA ILE A 67 -9.12 16.66 0.68
C ILE A 67 -10.36 16.32 1.52
N ILE A 68 -10.45 15.12 2.10
CA ILE A 68 -11.56 14.79 3.00
C ILE A 68 -11.57 15.68 4.24
N ILE A 69 -10.40 15.96 4.84
CA ILE A 69 -10.27 16.82 6.02
C ILE A 69 -10.75 18.25 5.70
N SER A 70 -10.44 18.79 4.52
CA SER A 70 -10.90 20.14 4.14
C SER A 70 -12.42 20.25 4.08
N LEU A 71 -13.13 19.16 3.74
CA LEU A 71 -14.61 19.11 3.76
C LEU A 71 -15.21 19.19 5.17
N PHE A 72 -14.44 19.00 6.24
CA PHE A 72 -14.91 19.20 7.62
C PHE A 72 -14.78 20.65 8.09
N ILE A 73 -13.90 21.44 7.47
CA ILE A 73 -13.58 22.81 7.90
C ILE A 73 -14.36 23.86 7.07
N GLY A 74 -14.74 23.53 5.83
CA GLY A 74 -15.49 24.44 4.95
C GLY A 74 -17.00 24.54 5.23
N LYS A 75 -17.64 25.59 4.71
CA LYS A 75 -19.11 25.69 4.66
C LYS A 75 -19.68 24.51 3.86
N THR A 76 -20.77 23.93 4.33
CA THR A 76 -21.43 22.79 3.67
C THR A 76 -21.84 23.15 2.26
N HIS A 77 -21.26 22.49 1.25
CA HIS A 77 -21.61 22.68 -0.15
C HIS A 77 -22.44 21.49 -0.65
N ASN A 78 -23.31 21.72 -1.64
CA ASN A 78 -24.13 20.67 -2.25
C ASN A 78 -23.29 19.50 -2.83
N ASN A 79 -22.02 19.73 -3.15
CA ASN A 79 -21.15 18.75 -3.80
C ASN A 79 -20.34 17.88 -2.81
N ASP A 80 -20.49 18.10 -1.50
CA ASP A 80 -19.72 17.39 -0.46
C ASP A 80 -19.89 15.86 -0.51
N ASN A 81 -21.09 15.40 -0.86
CA ASN A 81 -21.36 13.97 -1.05
C ASN A 81 -20.66 13.43 -2.30
N LEU A 82 -20.63 14.19 -3.39
CA LEU A 82 -19.95 13.79 -4.62
C LEU A 82 -18.44 13.65 -4.39
N VAL A 83 -17.82 14.62 -3.71
CA VAL A 83 -16.40 14.54 -3.35
C VAL A 83 -16.14 13.31 -2.47
N SER A 84 -16.99 13.04 -1.48
CA SER A 84 -16.86 11.85 -0.62
C SER A 84 -16.93 10.54 -1.41
N ILE A 85 -17.83 10.45 -2.40
CA ILE A 85 -17.96 9.28 -3.29
C ILE A 85 -16.70 9.11 -4.14
N VAL A 86 -16.18 10.19 -4.73
CA VAL A 86 -14.93 10.15 -5.50
C VAL A 86 -13.77 9.64 -4.63
N MET A 87 -13.67 10.09 -3.37
CA MET A 87 -12.62 9.65 -2.45
C MET A 87 -12.74 8.16 -2.08
N LEU A 88 -13.97 7.64 -1.97
CA LEU A 88 -14.19 6.21 -1.80
C LEU A 88 -13.71 5.41 -3.01
N ILE A 89 -13.97 5.88 -4.23
CA ILE A 89 -13.48 5.24 -5.46
C ILE A 89 -11.95 5.23 -5.47
N VAL A 90 -11.30 6.35 -5.14
CA VAL A 90 -9.84 6.43 -5.03
C VAL A 90 -9.31 5.42 -4.00
N SER A 91 -9.95 5.33 -2.84
CA SER A 91 -9.59 4.36 -1.79
C SER A 91 -9.63 2.91 -2.30
N ILE A 92 -10.70 2.53 -3.01
CA ILE A 92 -10.86 1.19 -3.59
C ILE A 92 -9.78 0.89 -4.64
N ILE A 93 -9.51 1.85 -5.53
CA ILE A 93 -8.48 1.72 -6.57
C ILE A 93 -7.11 1.52 -5.93
N VAL A 94 -6.75 2.34 -4.93
CA VAL A 94 -5.48 2.23 -4.22
C VAL A 94 -5.37 0.86 -3.54
N LEU A 95 -6.41 0.42 -2.83
CA LEU A 95 -6.44 -0.89 -2.19
C LEU A 95 -6.20 -2.03 -3.20
N PHE A 96 -6.87 -1.99 -4.34
CA PHE A 96 -6.69 -2.97 -5.41
C PHE A 96 -5.24 -3.03 -5.88
N PHE A 97 -4.61 -1.88 -6.13
CA PHE A 97 -3.20 -1.84 -6.54
C PHE A 97 -2.24 -2.36 -5.47
N ILE A 98 -2.45 -2.04 -4.19
CA ILE A 98 -1.64 -2.58 -3.09
C ILE A 98 -1.74 -4.11 -3.07
N ILE A 99 -2.96 -4.67 -3.17
CA ILE A 99 -3.18 -6.11 -3.19
C ILE A 99 -2.50 -6.75 -4.41
N TYR A 100 -2.68 -6.17 -5.58
CA TYR A 100 -2.10 -6.67 -6.83
C TYR A 100 -0.57 -6.71 -6.76
N TYR A 101 0.07 -5.61 -6.36
CA TYR A 101 1.54 -5.56 -6.25
C TYR A 101 2.07 -6.50 -5.18
N ASN A 102 1.38 -6.63 -4.04
CA ASN A 102 1.78 -7.56 -3.00
C ASN A 102 1.67 -9.02 -3.46
N LYS A 103 0.63 -9.39 -4.21
CA LYS A 103 0.50 -10.73 -4.82
C LYS A 103 1.65 -11.00 -5.79
N LYS A 104 1.96 -10.04 -6.67
CA LYS A 104 3.08 -10.15 -7.62
C LYS A 104 4.41 -10.33 -6.88
N PHE A 105 4.66 -9.52 -5.85
CA PHE A 105 5.87 -9.61 -5.03
C PHE A 105 6.01 -10.98 -4.34
N LYS A 106 4.95 -11.50 -3.72
CA LYS A 106 4.96 -12.83 -3.09
C LYS A 106 5.25 -13.95 -4.10
N LYS A 107 4.70 -13.87 -5.31
CA LYS A 107 4.99 -14.84 -6.38
C LYS A 107 6.47 -14.81 -6.76
N GLU A 108 7.04 -13.61 -6.91
CA GLU A 108 8.47 -13.46 -7.21
C GLU A 108 9.36 -14.00 -6.07
N LEU A 109 8.99 -13.78 -4.80
CA LEU A 109 9.72 -14.35 -3.66
C LEU A 109 9.69 -15.88 -3.61
N ASN A 110 8.54 -16.49 -3.88
CA ASN A 110 8.42 -17.95 -3.88
C ASN A 110 9.35 -18.61 -4.92
N ASN A 111 9.62 -17.94 -6.04
CA ASN A 111 10.59 -18.44 -7.01
C ASN A 111 12.01 -18.52 -6.44
N PHE A 112 12.39 -17.60 -5.53
CA PHE A 112 13.69 -17.67 -4.86
C PHE A 112 13.70 -18.70 -3.73
N LYS A 113 12.59 -18.86 -3.01
CA LYS A 113 12.45 -19.89 -1.96
C LYS A 113 12.61 -21.31 -2.52
N ASN A 114 12.10 -21.55 -3.72
CA ASN A 114 12.21 -22.85 -4.40
C ASN A 114 13.61 -23.14 -4.97
N GLN A 115 14.57 -22.22 -4.82
CA GLN A 115 15.97 -22.41 -5.26
C GLN A 115 16.93 -22.77 -4.12
N ILE A 116 16.42 -22.83 -2.89
CA ILE A 116 17.12 -23.30 -1.69
C ILE A 116 16.85 -24.80 -1.56
#